data_AF-A0A939MLJ7-F1
#
_entry.id   AF-A0A939MLJ7-F1
#
_cell.length_a   1.000
_cell.length_b   1.000
_cell.length_c   1.000
_cell.angle_alpha   90.00
_cell.angle_beta   90.00
_cell.angle_gamma   90.00
#
_symmetry.space_group_name_H-M   'P 1'
#
loop_
_entity.id
_entity.type
_entity.pdbx_description
1 polymer ?
#
loop_
_entity_poly.entity_id
_entity_poly.type
_entity_poly.pdbx_seq_one_letter_code
_entity_poly.pdbx_strand_id
1 'polypeptide(L)'
;MDEVEARAGRACAEARSRLRDAGIPPEALADWVPEGRRLLVLRRPAVLRPLGEVWRLGVLLLGTERGLYAVGRITRAAERGRAGYQSVSQEERREIAGAALRGGYAAGTAVNFDAMPLDLASPPPPEAVSPLGRSGGELRVRWRAGAPLESAPTLESYLAERVQLLTRPVS
;
A
#
# COMPACT_ATOMS: atom_id res chain seq x y z
N MET A 1 -8.63 -7.35 24.36
CA MET A 1 -8.66 -6.59 23.10
C MET A 1 -8.93 -5.16 23.47
N ASP A 2 -8.02 -4.25 23.14
CA ASP A 2 -8.15 -2.82 23.44
C ASP A 2 -9.39 -2.28 22.68
N GLU A 3 -10.22 -1.47 23.34
CA GLU A 3 -11.44 -0.91 22.73
C GLU A 3 -11.13 -0.09 21.47
N VAL A 4 -9.97 0.58 21.48
CA VAL A 4 -9.47 1.39 20.36
C VAL A 4 -9.12 0.50 19.17
N GLU A 5 -8.43 -0.61 19.42
CA GLU A 5 -8.09 -1.62 18.41
C GLU A 5 -9.37 -2.23 17.82
N ALA A 6 -10.34 -2.59 18.66
CA ALA A 6 -11.60 -3.17 18.22
C ALA A 6 -12.39 -2.20 17.33
N ARG A 7 -12.43 -0.91 17.68
CA ARG A 7 -13.06 0.13 16.86
C ARG A 7 -12.35 0.31 15.52
N ALA A 8 -11.03 0.37 15.53
CA ALA A 8 -10.23 0.44 14.31
C ALA A 8 -10.44 -0.78 13.40
N GLY A 9 -10.51 -1.97 13.98
CA GLY A 9 -10.81 -3.22 13.27
C GLY A 9 -12.19 -3.19 12.61
N ARG A 10 -13.22 -2.71 13.31
CA ARG A 10 -14.57 -2.52 12.76
C ARG A 10 -14.57 -1.52 11.60
N ALA A 11 -13.91 -0.38 11.75
CA ALA A 11 -13.80 0.63 10.69
C ALA A 11 -13.13 0.06 9.42
N CYS A 12 -12.07 -0.74 9.58
CA CYS A 12 -11.43 -1.42 8.45
C CYS A 12 -12.36 -2.44 7.79
N ALA A 13 -13.09 -3.25 8.56
CA ALA A 13 -14.03 -4.23 8.04
C ALA A 13 -15.18 -3.56 7.26
N GLU A 14 -15.73 -2.48 7.80
CA GLU A 14 -16.78 -1.71 7.14
C GLU A 14 -16.29 -1.08 5.83
N ALA A 15 -15.10 -0.47 5.84
CA ALA A 15 -14.50 0.08 4.63
C ALA A 15 -14.31 -0.99 3.53
N ARG A 16 -13.85 -2.20 3.88
CA ARG A 16 -13.74 -3.32 2.94
C ARG A 16 -15.09 -3.72 2.35
N SER A 17 -16.13 -3.84 3.18
CA SER A 17 -17.48 -4.18 2.70
C SER A 17 -17.94 -3.15 1.68
N ARG A 18 -17.89 -1.86 2.04
CA ARG A 18 -18.35 -0.78 1.17
C ARG A 18 -17.61 -0.71 -0.17
N LEU A 19 -16.29 -0.91 -0.18
CA LEU A 19 -15.50 -0.92 -1.42
C LEU A 19 -15.85 -2.12 -2.31
N ARG A 20 -16.08 -3.28 -1.69
CA ARG A 20 -16.51 -4.50 -2.39
C ARG A 20 -17.91 -4.36 -2.97
N ASP A 21 -18.85 -3.86 -2.17
CA ASP A 21 -20.25 -3.65 -2.55
C ASP A 21 -20.37 -2.60 -3.68
N ALA A 22 -19.50 -1.60 -3.69
CA ALA A 22 -19.40 -0.61 -4.76
C ALA A 22 -18.64 -1.09 -6.00
N GLY A 23 -18.09 -2.32 -6.00
CA GLY A 23 -17.37 -2.89 -7.14
C GLY A 23 -16.05 -2.19 -7.46
N ILE A 24 -15.42 -1.54 -6.47
CA ILE A 24 -14.12 -0.87 -6.67
C ILE A 24 -13.04 -1.94 -6.88
N PRO A 25 -12.33 -1.95 -8.03
CA PRO A 25 -11.30 -2.95 -8.29
C PRO A 25 -10.10 -2.71 -7.36
N PRO A 26 -9.57 -3.76 -6.69
CA PRO A 26 -8.35 -3.62 -5.92
C PRO A 26 -7.11 -3.60 -6.83
N GLU A 27 -5.99 -3.16 -6.27
CA GLU A 27 -4.67 -3.16 -6.89
C GLU A 27 -3.81 -4.29 -6.30
N ALA A 28 -2.81 -4.76 -7.04
CA ALA A 28 -1.90 -5.78 -6.53
C ALA A 28 -0.99 -5.23 -5.44
N LEU A 29 -0.68 -6.07 -4.45
CA LEU A 29 0.34 -5.86 -3.43
C LEU A 29 1.44 -6.92 -3.57
N ALA A 30 2.69 -6.48 -3.55
CA ALA A 30 3.85 -7.33 -3.73
C ALA A 30 4.98 -7.03 -2.74
N ASP A 31 5.80 -8.04 -2.51
CA ASP A 31 7.09 -7.94 -1.83
C ASP A 31 8.21 -7.76 -2.86
N TRP A 32 9.13 -6.82 -2.62
CA TRP A 32 10.30 -6.64 -3.46
C TRP A 32 11.37 -7.67 -3.09
N VAL A 33 11.59 -8.64 -3.96
CA VAL A 33 12.66 -9.62 -3.81
C VAL A 33 13.86 -9.16 -4.64
N PRO A 34 14.93 -8.66 -4.01
CA PRO A 34 16.11 -8.19 -4.73
C PRO A 34 16.82 -9.35 -5.44
N GLU A 35 17.75 -9.01 -6.33
CA GLU A 35 18.57 -10.01 -7.00
C GLU A 35 19.34 -10.87 -5.99
N GLY A 36 19.13 -12.18 -6.08
CA GLY A 36 19.80 -13.16 -5.22
C GLY A 36 20.96 -13.85 -5.93
N ARG A 37 22.04 -14.14 -5.20
CA ARG A 37 23.01 -15.14 -5.63
C ARG A 37 22.46 -16.52 -5.31
N ARG A 38 22.38 -17.41 -6.29
CA ARG A 38 22.35 -18.86 -6.04
C ARG A 38 23.75 -19.43 -6.25
N LEU A 39 24.03 -20.48 -5.50
CA LEU A 39 25.24 -21.30 -5.55
C LEU A 39 25.60 -21.64 -7.01
N LEU A 40 26.81 -21.26 -7.44
CA LEU A 40 27.48 -21.64 -8.70
C LEU A 40 26.83 -21.19 -10.03
N VAL A 41 26.84 -19.90 -10.37
CA VAL A 41 26.89 -19.31 -11.76
C VAL A 41 25.67 -18.51 -12.27
N LEU A 42 24.42 -18.68 -11.80
CA LEU A 42 23.26 -17.91 -12.33
C LEU A 42 22.69 -16.87 -11.33
N ARG A 43 22.62 -15.60 -11.75
CA ARG A 43 21.95 -14.51 -11.00
C ARG A 43 20.44 -14.64 -11.17
N ARG A 44 19.69 -14.68 -10.07
CA ARG A 44 18.22 -14.62 -10.13
C ARG A 44 17.83 -13.14 -10.24
N PRO A 45 17.13 -12.73 -11.32
CA PRO A 45 16.73 -11.33 -11.46
C PRO A 45 15.73 -10.94 -10.37
N ALA A 46 15.67 -9.66 -10.04
CA ALA A 46 14.71 -9.15 -9.06
C ALA A 46 13.26 -9.43 -9.50
N VAL A 47 12.38 -9.72 -8.55
CA VAL A 47 10.96 -10.02 -8.81
C VAL A 47 10.06 -9.35 -7.78
N LEU A 48 8.87 -8.93 -8.20
CA LEU A 48 7.80 -8.54 -7.29
C LEU A 48 6.96 -9.77 -6.97
N ARG A 49 7.15 -10.35 -5.77
CA ARG A 49 6.41 -11.54 -5.34
C ARG A 49 4.99 -11.15 -4.90
N PRO A 50 3.93 -11.80 -5.41
CA PRO A 50 2.58 -11.52 -4.95
C PRO A 50 2.39 -11.73 -3.44
N LEU A 51 1.78 -10.75 -2.78
CA LEU A 51 1.37 -10.81 -1.38
C LEU A 51 -0.16 -10.80 -1.22
N GLY A 52 -0.88 -10.18 -2.16
CA GLY A 52 -2.33 -10.09 -2.13
C GLY A 52 -2.82 -8.89 -2.92
N GLU A 53 -3.99 -8.40 -2.56
CA GLU A 53 -4.63 -7.25 -3.20
C GLU A 53 -5.05 -6.22 -2.16
N VAL A 54 -5.04 -4.95 -2.54
CA VAL A 54 -5.30 -3.81 -1.67
C VAL A 54 -6.12 -2.74 -2.37
N TRP A 55 -6.95 -2.02 -1.63
CA TRP A 55 -7.48 -0.74 -2.07
C TRP A 55 -6.59 0.40 -1.55
N ARG A 56 -6.27 1.34 -2.43
CA ARG A 56 -5.49 2.52 -2.07
C ARG A 56 -6.38 3.63 -1.53
N LEU A 57 -6.20 3.95 -0.25
CA LEU A 57 -6.97 4.96 0.48
C LEU A 57 -6.04 6.09 0.93
N GLY A 58 -5.58 6.90 -0.04
CA GLY A 58 -4.63 7.99 0.22
C GLY A 58 -3.25 7.51 0.65
N VAL A 59 -2.90 7.70 1.93
CA VAL A 59 -1.61 7.27 2.50
C VAL A 59 -1.64 5.83 3.02
N LEU A 60 -2.81 5.20 3.01
CA LEU A 60 -3.03 3.83 3.47
C LEU A 60 -3.35 2.89 2.31
N LEU A 61 -2.99 1.63 2.47
CA LEU A 61 -3.46 0.51 1.66
C LEU A 61 -4.27 -0.43 2.55
N LEU A 62 -5.51 -0.71 2.16
CA LEU A 62 -6.40 -1.63 2.87
C LEU A 62 -6.44 -2.97 2.13
N GLY A 63 -5.93 -4.03 2.73
CA GLY A 63 -5.96 -5.36 2.10
C GLY A 63 -7.39 -5.86 1.92
N THR A 64 -7.65 -6.59 0.84
CA THR A 64 -8.99 -7.10 0.50
C THR A 64 -9.54 -8.07 1.54
N GLU A 65 -8.64 -8.89 2.10
CA GLU A 65 -8.96 -9.86 3.14
C GLU A 65 -8.62 -9.33 4.54
N ARG A 66 -7.36 -8.94 4.74
CA ARG A 66 -6.81 -8.49 6.03
C ARG A 66 -5.68 -7.49 5.81
N GLY A 67 -5.25 -6.86 6.89
CA GLY A 67 -4.08 -5.98 6.89
C GLY A 67 -4.41 -4.53 6.53
N LEU A 68 -3.59 -3.65 7.09
CA LEU A 68 -3.51 -2.24 6.78
C LEU A 68 -2.03 -1.93 6.58
N TYR A 69 -1.70 -1.13 5.57
CA TYR A 69 -0.31 -0.81 5.25
C TYR A 69 -0.17 0.68 5.00
N ALA A 70 1.00 1.22 5.30
CA ALA A 70 1.43 2.50 4.75
C ALA A 70 1.80 2.30 3.28
N VAL A 71 1.45 3.28 2.45
CA VAL A 71 1.87 3.30 1.05
C VAL A 71 3.40 3.33 0.96
N GLY A 72 3.96 2.42 0.17
CA GLY A 72 5.36 2.45 -0.27
C GLY A 72 5.48 3.05 -1.68
N ARG A 73 5.82 2.20 -2.64
CA ARG A 73 6.00 2.54 -4.06
C ARG A 73 4.94 1.86 -4.92
N ILE A 74 4.73 2.41 -6.12
CA ILE A 74 3.84 1.82 -7.13
C ILE A 74 4.57 1.72 -8.46
N THR A 75 4.35 0.61 -9.15
CA THR A 75 4.79 0.41 -10.54
C THR A 75 3.63 -0.12 -11.38
N ARG A 76 3.82 -0.10 -12.70
CA ARG A 76 2.93 -0.77 -13.64
C ARG A 76 3.73 -1.84 -14.37
N ALA A 77 3.22 -3.07 -14.37
CA ALA A 77 3.90 -4.19 -15.00
C ALA A 77 4.06 -3.93 -16.50
N ALA A 78 5.29 -3.97 -17.00
CA ALA A 78 5.58 -3.70 -18.40
C ALA A 78 6.90 -4.36 -18.81
N GLU A 79 7.01 -4.71 -20.09
CA GLU A 79 8.27 -5.21 -20.64
C GLU A 79 9.31 -4.09 -20.62
N ARG A 80 10.59 -4.45 -20.47
CA ARG A 80 11.67 -3.49 -20.70
C ARG A 80 11.63 -3.07 -22.18
N GLY A 81 11.18 -1.85 -22.46
CA GLY A 81 11.31 -1.25 -23.78
C GLY A 81 12.79 -1.09 -24.17
N ARG A 82 13.10 -1.15 -25.49
CA ARG A 82 14.48 -1.08 -26.01
C ARG A 82 15.22 0.17 -25.46
N ALA A 83 16.50 -0.02 -25.14
CA ALA A 83 17.36 1.00 -24.56
C ALA A 83 17.64 2.11 -25.58
N GLY A 84 16.97 3.26 -25.43
CA GLY A 84 17.49 4.54 -25.91
C GLY A 84 18.14 5.24 -24.72
N TYR A 85 19.26 5.94 -24.95
CA TYR A 85 19.99 6.77 -23.98
C TYR A 85 19.01 7.53 -23.04
N GLN A 86 18.77 7.01 -21.84
CA GLN A 86 17.86 7.63 -20.86
C GLN A 86 18.46 7.58 -19.45
N SER A 87 18.05 8.54 -18.62
CA SER A 87 18.48 8.76 -17.23
C SER A 87 18.39 7.49 -16.37
N VAL A 88 19.30 7.36 -15.40
CA VAL A 88 19.35 6.28 -14.39
C VAL A 88 17.98 6.05 -13.71
N SER A 89 17.21 7.11 -13.47
CA SER A 89 15.87 7.00 -12.86
C SER A 89 14.85 6.29 -13.76
N GLN A 90 14.96 6.42 -15.08
CA GLN A 90 14.09 5.72 -16.02
C GLN A 90 14.48 4.24 -16.13
N GLU A 91 15.78 3.93 -16.08
CA GLU A 91 16.25 2.55 -16.10
C GLU A 91 15.81 1.80 -14.83
N GLU A 92 15.88 2.43 -13.66
CA GLU A 92 15.37 1.86 -12.40
C GLU A 92 13.86 1.56 -12.48
N ARG A 93 13.06 2.50 -13.00
CA ARG A 93 11.61 2.28 -13.17
C ARG A 93 11.31 1.14 -14.13
N ARG A 94 12.06 1.01 -15.22
CA ARG A 94 11.93 -0.10 -16.19
C ARG A 94 12.31 -1.44 -15.57
N GLU A 95 13.34 -1.46 -14.75
CA GLU A 95 13.75 -2.65 -14.01
C GLU A 95 12.64 -3.14 -13.08
N ILE A 96 12.04 -2.22 -12.32
CA ILE A 96 10.93 -2.49 -11.41
C ILE A 96 9.68 -2.97 -12.19
N ALA A 97 9.34 -2.31 -13.30
CA ALA A 97 8.23 -2.74 -14.16
C ALA A 97 8.44 -4.16 -14.72
N GLY A 98 9.67 -4.48 -15.12
CA GLY A 98 10.03 -5.83 -15.55
C GLY A 98 10.02 -6.86 -14.41
N ALA A 99 10.35 -6.45 -13.18
CA ALA A 99 10.25 -7.30 -11.99
C ALA A 99 8.80 -7.69 -11.68
N ALA A 100 7.84 -6.80 -11.97
CA ALA A 100 6.42 -7.10 -11.89
C ALA A 100 6.00 -8.19 -12.88
N LEU A 101 6.38 -8.07 -14.16
CA LEU A 101 6.08 -9.12 -15.14
C LEU A 101 6.70 -10.47 -14.76
N ARG A 102 7.97 -10.48 -14.33
CA ARG A 102 8.63 -11.69 -13.84
C ARG A 102 7.97 -12.28 -12.59
N GLY A 103 7.26 -11.45 -11.82
CA GLY A 103 6.44 -11.83 -10.68
C GLY A 103 5.12 -12.53 -11.07
N GLY A 104 4.78 -12.56 -12.36
CA GLY A 104 3.55 -13.17 -12.88
C GLY A 104 2.38 -12.21 -13.07
N TYR A 105 2.58 -10.90 -12.88
CA TYR A 105 1.55 -9.90 -13.14
C TYR A 105 1.35 -9.70 -14.64
N ALA A 106 0.09 -9.54 -15.06
CA ALA A 106 -0.24 -9.19 -16.45
C ALA A 106 0.31 -7.80 -16.80
N ALA A 107 0.69 -7.58 -18.06
CA ALA A 107 1.11 -6.27 -18.53
C ALA A 107 0.02 -5.22 -18.29
N GLY A 108 0.44 -4.03 -17.83
CA GLY A 108 -0.47 -2.95 -17.44
C GLY A 108 -0.97 -3.01 -16.00
N THR A 109 -0.76 -4.10 -15.25
CA THR A 109 -1.23 -4.23 -13.85
C THR A 109 -0.52 -3.24 -12.93
N ALA A 110 -1.27 -2.50 -12.12
CA ALA A 110 -0.71 -1.66 -11.06
C ALA A 110 -0.31 -2.53 -9.86
N VAL A 111 0.95 -2.40 -9.41
CA VAL A 111 1.52 -3.19 -8.32
C VAL A 111 2.11 -2.26 -7.28
N ASN A 112 1.55 -2.29 -6.08
CA ASN A 112 2.09 -1.65 -4.88
C ASN A 112 3.16 -2.55 -4.27
N PHE A 113 4.29 -1.97 -3.86
CA PHE A 113 5.39 -2.69 -3.21
C PHE A 113 6.09 -1.78 -2.20
N ASP A 114 6.97 -2.36 -1.38
CA ASP A 114 7.58 -1.69 -0.22
C ASP A 114 6.53 -1.07 0.74
N ALA A 115 5.32 -1.64 0.76
CA ALA A 115 4.26 -1.21 1.66
C ALA A 115 4.59 -1.70 3.08
N MET A 116 4.53 -0.80 4.06
CA MET A 116 4.89 -1.13 5.44
C MET A 116 3.64 -1.56 6.22
N PRO A 117 3.59 -2.77 6.80
CA PRO A 117 2.47 -3.19 7.64
C PRO A 117 2.24 -2.25 8.81
N LEU A 118 0.98 -1.94 9.10
CA LEU A 118 0.56 -1.11 10.21
C LEU A 118 -0.17 -1.97 11.24
N ASP A 119 0.41 -2.06 12.43
CA ASP A 119 -0.20 -2.76 13.55
C ASP A 119 -1.18 -1.84 14.29
N LEU A 120 -2.43 -2.29 14.42
CA LEU A 120 -3.49 -1.57 15.14
C LEU A 120 -3.38 -1.77 16.66
N ALA A 121 -2.81 -2.88 17.11
CA ALA A 121 -2.65 -3.21 18.52
C ALA A 121 -1.43 -2.48 19.12
N SER A 122 -0.37 -2.33 18.33
CA SER A 122 0.87 -1.66 18.73
C SER A 122 1.28 -0.60 17.70
N PRO A 123 0.49 0.49 17.56
CA PRO A 123 0.82 1.56 16.63
C PRO A 123 2.14 2.24 17.04
N PRO A 124 2.91 2.75 16.07
CA PRO A 124 4.16 3.43 16.39
C PRO A 124 3.89 4.71 17.20
N PRO A 125 4.88 5.18 17.97
CA PRO A 125 4.73 6.34 18.81
C PRO A 125 4.49 7.60 17.95
N PRO A 126 3.84 8.66 18.50
CA PRO A 126 3.48 9.86 17.75
C PRO A 126 4.64 10.54 17.02
N GLU A 127 5.87 10.42 17.52
CA GLU A 127 7.09 11.02 16.98
C GLU A 127 7.62 10.25 15.75
N ALA A 128 7.17 9.01 15.55
CA ALA A 128 7.58 8.20 14.42
C ALA A 128 7.06 8.80 13.09
N VAL A 129 7.85 8.63 12.04
CA VAL A 129 7.46 8.96 10.66
C VAL A 129 6.56 7.83 10.13
N SER A 130 5.33 7.80 10.65
CA SER A 130 4.28 6.86 10.28
C SER A 130 2.99 7.61 9.96
N PRO A 131 2.19 7.13 8.97
CA PRO A 131 0.87 7.67 8.72
C PRO A 131 -0.15 7.24 9.78
N LEU A 132 0.14 6.23 10.61
CA LEU A 132 -0.73 5.78 11.70
C LEU A 132 -0.04 5.96 13.04
N GLY A 133 -0.76 6.44 14.04
CA GLY A 133 -0.30 6.47 15.43
C GLY A 133 -1.47 6.57 16.41
N ARG A 134 -1.17 6.50 17.71
CA ARG A 134 -2.16 6.68 18.78
C ARG A 134 -2.05 8.08 19.38
N SER A 135 -3.16 8.80 19.49
CA SER A 135 -3.23 10.08 20.21
C SER A 135 -4.65 10.34 20.70
N GLY A 136 -4.78 10.92 21.89
CA GLY A 136 -6.09 11.21 22.51
C GLY A 136 -6.97 9.98 22.73
N GLY A 137 -6.37 8.81 22.96
CA GLY A 137 -7.12 7.56 23.12
C GLY A 137 -7.68 6.98 21.82
N GLU A 138 -7.19 7.43 20.65
CA GLU A 138 -7.68 6.96 19.34
C GLU A 138 -6.53 6.65 18.39
N LEU A 139 -6.79 5.78 17.40
CA LEU A 139 -5.91 5.65 16.24
C LEU A 139 -6.22 6.77 15.25
N ARG A 140 -5.18 7.49 14.83
CA ARG A 140 -5.28 8.66 13.96
C ARG A 140 -4.36 8.53 12.75
N VAL A 141 -4.77 9.17 11.65
CA VAL A 141 -4.10 9.07 10.36
C VAL A 141 -3.45 10.39 9.96
N ARG A 142 -2.12 10.43 10.07
CA ARG A 142 -1.30 11.53 9.55
C ARG A 142 -1.21 11.44 8.03
N TRP A 143 -2.14 12.12 7.35
CA TRP A 143 -2.17 12.15 5.89
C TRP A 143 -1.26 13.21 5.26
N ARG A 144 -0.80 14.19 6.04
CA ARG A 144 0.17 15.23 5.62
C ARG A 144 1.48 15.07 6.38
N ALA A 145 2.59 15.12 5.66
CA ALA A 145 3.92 15.14 6.28
C ALA A 145 4.05 16.33 7.23
N GLY A 146 4.55 16.07 8.45
CA GLY A 146 4.77 17.09 9.48
C GLY A 146 3.52 17.56 10.23
N ALA A 147 2.32 17.09 9.90
CA ALA A 147 1.12 17.45 10.67
C ALA A 147 1.12 16.80 12.06
N PRO A 148 0.76 17.54 13.14
CA PRO A 148 0.62 16.97 14.48
C PRO A 148 -0.43 15.85 14.50
N LEU A 149 -0.09 14.71 15.09
CA LEU A 149 -0.97 13.53 15.12
C LEU A 149 -2.26 13.78 15.92
N GLU A 150 -2.21 14.63 16.95
CA GLU A 150 -3.37 15.03 17.74
C GLU A 150 -4.47 15.72 16.91
N SER A 151 -4.07 16.49 15.89
CA SER A 151 -4.97 17.19 14.98
C SER A 151 -5.41 16.33 13.79
N ALA A 152 -4.80 15.16 13.62
CA ALA A 152 -5.10 14.27 12.51
C ALA A 152 -6.47 13.59 12.70
N PRO A 153 -7.21 13.30 11.61
CA PRO A 153 -8.48 12.59 11.69
C PRO A 153 -8.29 11.21 12.29
N THR A 154 -9.34 10.69 12.93
CA THR A 154 -9.38 9.30 13.37
C THR A 154 -9.28 8.37 12.17
N LEU A 155 -8.76 7.15 12.37
CA LEU A 155 -8.71 6.13 11.32
C LEU A 155 -10.10 5.86 10.74
N GLU A 156 -11.12 5.81 11.59
CA GLU A 156 -12.51 5.63 11.18
C GLU A 156 -13.00 6.75 10.27
N SER A 157 -12.84 8.01 10.69
CA SER A 157 -13.25 9.18 9.89
C SER A 157 -12.49 9.24 8.56
N TYR A 158 -11.18 9.00 8.60
CA TYR A 158 -10.34 8.98 7.40
C TYR A 158 -10.79 7.90 6.42
N LEU A 159 -10.97 6.65 6.87
CA LEU A 159 -11.42 5.56 5.99
C LEU A 159 -12.80 5.85 5.39
N ALA A 160 -13.75 6.32 6.21
CA ALA A 160 -15.09 6.67 5.74
C ALA A 160 -15.05 7.73 4.62
N GLU A 161 -14.24 8.78 4.80
CA GLU A 161 -14.05 9.83 3.80
C GLU A 161 -13.43 9.27 2.51
N ARG A 162 -12.33 8.49 2.60
CA ARG A 162 -11.66 7.94 1.41
C ARG A 162 -12.56 6.96 0.64
N VAL A 163 -13.34 6.14 1.35
CA VAL A 163 -14.33 5.25 0.73
C VAL A 163 -15.41 6.06 0.03
N GLN A 164 -15.93 7.11 0.67
CA GLN A 164 -16.94 7.97 0.05
C GLN A 164 -16.43 8.61 -1.25
N LEU A 165 -15.18 9.09 -1.26
CA LEU A 165 -14.56 9.69 -2.45
C LEU A 165 -14.37 8.69 -3.60
N LEU A 166 -14.10 7.43 -3.31
CA LEU A 166 -13.96 6.38 -4.33
C LEU A 166 -15.29 5.85 -4.84
N THR A 167 -16.31 5.81 -3.99
CA THR A 167 -17.62 5.22 -4.31
C THR A 167 -18.59 6.23 -4.94
N ARG A 168 -18.35 7.53 -4.78
CA ARG A 168 -19.11 8.58 -5.45
C ARG A 168 -18.22 9.27 -6.49
N PRO A 169 -18.30 8.89 -7.77
CA PRO A 169 -17.70 9.71 -8.80
C PRO A 169 -18.40 11.08 -8.77
N VAL A 170 -17.64 12.14 -8.49
CA VAL A 170 -18.08 13.50 -8.81
C VAL A 170 -18.41 13.52 -10.29
N SER A 171 -19.71 13.70 -10.57
CA SER A 171 -20.25 13.80 -11.93
C SER A 171 -19.77 15.07 -12.62
#